data_AF-A0A1S3Q4Y4-F1
#
_entry.id   AF-A0A1S3Q4Y4-F1
#
_cell.length_a   1.000
_cell.length_b   1.000
_cell.length_c   1.000
_cell.angle_alpha   90.00
_cell.angle_beta   90.00
_cell.angle_gamma   90.00
#
_symmetry.space_group_name_H-M   'P 1'
#
loop_
_entity.id
_entity.type
_entity.pdbx_description
1 polymer ?
#
loop_
_entity_poly.entity_id
_entity_poly.type
_entity_poly.pdbx_seq_one_letter_code
_entity_poly.pdbx_strand_id
1 'polypeptide(L)'
;MSSNEVFQTQLCTIMDIFVESAVREVSRLLDECFVAVMENEENSLLKREMTRVNKTNTRKFASFMEVLSKTSIEKIALLTYVVESEVRAVEKTAENRPLRRAGGRTDEKPQRVTALSPTLLWILLTTTTLDSTQDLFTLFYS
;
A
#
# COMPACT_ATOMS: atom_id res chain seq x y z
N MET A 1 -21.53 8.33 -9.54
CA MET A 1 -20.44 7.54 -8.93
C MET A 1 -20.48 7.76 -7.44
N SER A 2 -20.29 6.70 -6.66
CA SER A 2 -20.17 6.85 -5.20
C SER A 2 -18.83 7.50 -4.84
N SER A 3 -18.73 8.14 -3.66
CA SER A 3 -17.48 8.74 -3.18
C SER A 3 -16.34 7.71 -3.10
N ASN A 4 -16.67 6.45 -2.79
CA ASN A 4 -15.73 5.35 -2.72
C ASN A 4 -15.16 5.01 -4.11
N GLU A 5 -15.99 4.90 -5.15
CA GLU A 5 -15.52 4.66 -6.52
C GLU A 5 -14.57 5.75 -7.03
N VAL A 6 -14.85 7.01 -6.70
CA VAL A 6 -13.97 8.14 -7.05
C VAL A 6 -12.63 8.03 -6.32
N PHE A 7 -12.64 7.75 -5.02
CA PHE A 7 -11.44 7.55 -4.22
C PHE A 7 -10.59 6.37 -4.75
N GLN A 8 -11.19 5.22 -5.04
CA GLN A 8 -10.48 4.07 -5.60
C GLN A 8 -9.84 4.42 -6.94
N THR A 9 -10.56 5.12 -7.82
CA THR A 9 -10.04 5.52 -9.14
C THR A 9 -8.84 6.46 -9.01
N GLN A 10 -8.93 7.45 -8.10
CA GLN A 10 -7.84 8.37 -7.82
C GLN A 10 -6.63 7.65 -7.21
N LEU A 11 -6.86 6.74 -6.27
CA LEU A 11 -5.82 5.95 -5.64
C LEU A 11 -5.07 5.08 -6.67
N CYS A 12 -5.79 4.38 -7.55
CA CYS A 12 -5.17 3.62 -8.64
C CYS A 12 -4.30 4.52 -9.52
N THR A 13 -4.83 5.68 -9.92
CA THR A 13 -4.11 6.64 -10.77
C THR A 13 -2.82 7.13 -10.10
N ILE A 14 -2.88 7.46 -8.80
CA ILE A 14 -1.69 7.90 -8.04
C ILE A 14 -0.66 6.77 -7.96
N MET A 15 -1.11 5.55 -7.68
CA MET A 15 -0.22 4.39 -7.56
C MET A 15 0.42 4.02 -8.90
N ASP A 16 -0.31 4.15 -10.01
CA ASP A 16 0.24 3.93 -11.35
C ASP A 16 1.36 4.94 -11.67
N ILE A 17 1.12 6.23 -11.40
CA ILE A 17 2.13 7.30 -11.57
C ILE A 17 3.35 7.06 -10.67
N PHE A 18 3.12 6.60 -9.43
CA PHE A 18 4.18 6.28 -8.49
C PHE A 18 5.05 5.12 -8.98
N VAL A 19 4.43 4.01 -9.42
CA VAL A 19 5.13 2.85 -9.97
C VAL A 19 5.95 3.26 -11.19
N GLU A 20 5.33 3.98 -12.14
CA GLU A 20 6.01 4.42 -13.36
C GLU A 20 7.22 5.31 -13.02
N SER A 21 7.04 6.26 -12.10
CA SER A 21 8.10 7.19 -11.71
C SER A 21 9.25 6.48 -10.99
N ALA A 22 8.95 5.54 -10.10
CA ALA A 22 9.97 4.76 -9.40
C ALA A 22 10.78 3.89 -10.37
N VAL A 23 10.10 3.19 -11.30
CA VAL A 23 10.77 2.34 -12.30
C VAL A 23 11.65 3.17 -13.23
N ARG A 24 11.14 4.32 -13.68
CA ARG A 24 11.91 5.26 -14.51
C ARG A 24 13.15 5.76 -13.79
N GLU A 25 13.02 6.12 -12.52
CA GLU A 25 14.16 6.63 -11.74
C GLU A 25 15.23 5.56 -11.49
N VAL A 26 14.83 4.33 -11.15
CA VAL A 26 15.78 3.21 -11.01
C VAL A 26 16.48 2.91 -12.33
N SER A 27 15.74 2.91 -13.45
CA SER A 27 16.36 2.74 -14.78
C SER A 27 17.39 3.82 -15.06
N ARG A 28 17.07 5.09 -14.78
CA ARG A 28 17.97 6.23 -14.96
C ARG A 28 19.24 6.07 -14.14
N LEU A 29 19.12 5.70 -12.87
CA LEU A 29 20.27 5.48 -11.98
C LEU A 29 21.18 4.34 -12.46
N LEU A 30 20.59 3.25 -12.97
CA LEU A 30 21.35 2.13 -13.53
C LEU A 30 22.11 2.53 -14.80
N ASP A 31 21.48 3.34 -15.65
CA ASP A 31 22.12 3.87 -16.86
C ASP A 31 23.26 4.84 -16.53
N GLU A 32 23.08 5.73 -15.54
CA GLU A 32 24.13 6.63 -15.07
C GLU A 32 25.32 5.88 -14.47
N CYS A 33 25.05 4.86 -13.64
CA CYS A 33 26.10 3.98 -13.11
C CYS A 33 26.83 3.24 -14.24
N PHE A 34 26.10 2.77 -15.25
CA PHE A 34 26.71 2.10 -16.41
C PHE A 34 27.66 3.03 -17.16
N VAL A 35 27.21 4.26 -17.47
CA VAL A 35 28.04 5.25 -18.16
C VAL A 35 29.30 5.56 -17.34
N ALA A 36 29.16 5.82 -16.04
CA ALA A 36 30.29 6.15 -15.17
C ALA A 36 31.31 5.01 -15.03
N VAL A 37 30.87 3.75 -14.99
CA VAL A 37 31.76 2.59 -14.83
C VAL A 37 32.39 2.16 -16.17
N MET A 38 31.65 2.30 -17.27
CA MET A 38 32.02 1.71 -18.57
C MET A 38 32.59 2.72 -19.58
N GLU A 39 32.78 3.98 -19.18
CA GLU A 39 33.20 5.10 -20.04
C GLU A 39 34.40 4.74 -20.93
N ASN A 40 35.46 4.19 -20.32
CA ASN A 40 36.72 3.83 -20.99
C ASN A 40 36.90 2.32 -21.21
N GLU A 41 35.86 1.52 -20.99
CA GLU A 41 35.98 0.07 -21.10
C GLU A 41 35.91 -0.39 -22.57
N GLU A 42 36.94 -1.08 -23.06
CA GLU A 42 36.99 -1.57 -24.44
C GLU A 42 36.32 -2.94 -24.60
N ASN A 43 36.10 -3.66 -23.49
CA ASN A 43 35.48 -4.97 -23.49
C ASN A 43 33.98 -4.89 -23.84
N SER A 44 33.69 -5.14 -25.12
CA SER A 44 32.33 -5.17 -25.65
C SER A 44 31.42 -6.24 -25.02
N LEU A 45 31.98 -7.38 -24.58
CA LEU A 45 31.20 -8.41 -23.87
C LEU A 45 30.76 -7.91 -22.50
N LEU A 46 31.65 -7.27 -21.75
CA LEU A 46 31.32 -6.71 -20.44
C LEU A 46 30.25 -5.61 -20.57
N LYS A 47 30.36 -4.72 -21.57
CA LYS A 47 29.34 -3.71 -21.90
C LYS A 47 27.97 -4.33 -22.18
N ARG A 48 27.93 -5.38 -23.00
CA ARG A 48 26.70 -6.11 -23.31
C ARG A 48 26.11 -6.77 -22.07
N GLU A 49 26.91 -7.46 -21.28
CA GLU A 49 26.44 -8.17 -20.09
C GLU A 49 25.91 -7.21 -19.03
N MET A 50 26.61 -6.11 -18.77
CA MET A 50 26.14 -5.11 -17.81
C MET A 50 24.82 -4.45 -18.26
N THR A 51 24.69 -4.13 -19.56
CA THR A 51 23.43 -3.65 -20.14
C THR A 51 22.29 -4.67 -19.95
N ARG A 52 22.57 -5.96 -20.16
CA ARG A 52 21.59 -7.04 -19.98
C ARG A 52 21.16 -7.17 -18.53
N VAL A 53 22.09 -7.07 -17.58
CA VAL A 53 21.82 -7.10 -16.15
C VAL A 53 20.96 -5.90 -15.75
N ASN A 54 21.29 -4.68 -16.16
CA ASN A 54 20.51 -3.48 -15.86
C ASN A 54 19.06 -3.58 -16.36
N LYS A 55 18.87 -4.05 -17.60
CA LYS A 55 17.53 -4.31 -18.16
C LYS A 55 16.78 -5.39 -17.40
N THR A 56 17.48 -6.40 -16.89
CA THR A 56 16.85 -7.47 -16.10
C THR A 56 16.43 -6.97 -14.73
N ASN A 57 17.29 -6.20 -14.06
CA ASN A 57 17.00 -5.61 -12.75
C ASN A 57 15.86 -4.61 -12.82
N THR A 58 15.83 -3.76 -13.86
CA THR A 58 14.72 -2.82 -14.08
C THR A 58 13.39 -3.56 -14.28
N ARG A 59 13.38 -4.65 -15.04
CA ARG A 59 12.17 -5.48 -15.22
C ARG A 59 11.73 -6.16 -13.92
N LYS A 60 12.66 -6.71 -13.14
CA LYS A 60 12.36 -7.30 -11.83
C LYS A 60 11.78 -6.27 -10.87
N PHE A 61 12.37 -5.08 -10.84
CA PHE A 61 11.88 -3.97 -10.02
C PHE A 61 10.49 -3.50 -10.45
N ALA A 62 10.24 -3.38 -11.76
CA ALA A 62 8.91 -3.04 -12.27
C ALA A 62 7.84 -4.06 -11.87
N SER A 63 8.14 -5.36 -12.02
CA SER A 63 7.22 -6.43 -11.60
C SER A 63 6.96 -6.40 -10.09
N PHE A 64 7.99 -6.16 -9.28
CA PHE A 64 7.82 -5.99 -7.84
C PHE A 64 6.91 -4.80 -7.50
N MET A 65 7.15 -3.65 -8.12
CA MET A 65 6.36 -2.44 -7.88
C MET A 65 4.90 -2.60 -8.32
N GLU A 66 4.63 -3.34 -9.39
CA GLU A 66 3.27 -3.66 -9.83
C GLU A 66 2.51 -4.53 -8.83
N VAL A 67 3.16 -5.58 -8.29
CA VAL A 67 2.54 -6.43 -7.26
C VAL A 67 2.31 -5.62 -5.98
N LEU A 68 3.33 -4.86 -5.55
CA LEU A 68 3.25 -4.02 -4.36
C LEU A 68 2.10 -3.00 -4.49
N SER A 69 1.96 -2.35 -5.63
CA SER A 69 0.92 -1.34 -5.85
C SER A 69 -0.48 -1.95 -5.80
N LYS A 70 -0.70 -3.07 -6.52
CA LYS A 70 -1.98 -3.80 -6.51
C LYS A 70 -2.37 -4.24 -5.10
N THR A 71 -1.45 -4.90 -4.38
CA THR A 71 -1.71 -5.34 -3.01
C THR A 71 -1.98 -4.17 -2.06
N SER A 72 -1.31 -3.04 -2.24
CA SER A 72 -1.55 -1.85 -1.43
C SER A 72 -2.93 -1.24 -1.69
N ILE A 73 -3.33 -1.14 -2.96
CA ILE A 73 -4.67 -0.65 -3.36
C ILE A 73 -5.75 -1.53 -2.75
N GLU A 74 -5.63 -2.86 -2.89
CA GLU A 74 -6.60 -3.82 -2.33
C GLU A 74 -6.75 -3.66 -0.82
N LYS A 75 -5.64 -3.53 -0.09
CA LYS A 75 -5.65 -3.33 1.37
C LYS A 75 -6.30 -2.00 1.76
N ILE A 76 -6.00 -0.92 1.04
CA ILE A 76 -6.62 0.39 1.29
C ILE A 76 -8.12 0.32 1.01
N ALA A 77 -8.55 -0.34 -0.07
CA ALA A 77 -9.96 -0.53 -0.40
C ALA A 77 -10.73 -1.25 0.71
N LEU A 78 -10.14 -2.32 1.27
CA LEU A 78 -10.72 -3.04 2.41
C LEU A 78 -10.85 -2.14 3.64
N LEU A 79 -9.83 -1.34 3.95
CA LEU A 79 -9.88 -0.40 5.07
C LEU A 79 -10.98 0.66 4.87
N THR A 80 -11.11 1.21 3.66
CA THR A 80 -12.18 2.16 3.33
C THR A 80 -13.57 1.53 3.51
N TYR A 81 -13.77 0.30 3.03
CA TYR A 81 -15.03 -0.43 3.22
C TYR A 81 -15.37 -0.63 4.70
N VAL A 82 -14.38 -1.05 5.51
CA VAL A 82 -14.60 -1.26 6.95
C VAL A 82 -14.99 0.04 7.64
N VAL A 83 -14.26 1.13 7.38
CA VAL A 83 -14.58 2.46 7.93
C VAL A 83 -16.00 2.87 7.58
N GLU A 84 -16.40 2.75 6.30
CA GLU A 84 -17.76 3.07 5.87
C GLU A 84 -18.84 2.19 6.53
N SER A 85 -18.50 0.94 6.84
CA SER A 85 -19.43 0.01 7.50
C SER A 85 -19.58 0.31 9.00
N GLU A 86 -18.49 0.68 9.68
CA GLU A 86 -18.52 1.03 11.10
C GLU A 86 -19.24 2.36 11.33
N VAL A 87 -19.00 3.37 10.47
CA VAL A 87 -19.72 4.64 10.52
C VAL A 87 -21.22 4.41 10.39
N ARG A 88 -21.65 3.59 9.41
CA ARG A 88 -23.06 3.24 9.23
C ARG A 88 -23.65 2.47 10.42
N ALA A 89 -22.88 1.62 11.10
CA ALA A 89 -23.33 0.91 12.30
C ALA A 89 -23.50 1.85 13.50
N VAL A 90 -22.60 2.83 13.66
CA VAL A 90 -22.69 3.87 14.69
C VAL A 90 -23.88 4.80 14.45
N GLU A 91 -24.12 5.20 13.21
CA GLU A 91 -25.28 6.03 12.84
C GLU A 91 -26.61 5.34 13.17
N LYS A 92 -26.76 4.05 12.80
CA LYS A 92 -27.97 3.25 13.11
C LYS A 92 -28.19 3.05 14.61
N THR A 93 -27.14 2.98 15.41
CA THR A 93 -27.26 2.86 16.87
C THR A 93 -27.52 4.20 17.55
N ALA A 94 -27.12 5.32 16.94
CA ALA A 94 -27.45 6.66 17.39
C ALA A 94 -28.91 7.03 17.10
N GLU A 95 -29.45 6.64 15.94
CA GLU A 95 -30.84 6.89 15.53
C GLU A 95 -31.86 6.14 16.39
N ASN A 96 -31.53 4.94 16.87
CA ASN A 96 -32.41 4.11 17.70
C ASN A 96 -32.41 4.45 19.20
N ARG A 97 -31.80 5.57 19.63
CA ARG A 97 -31.80 5.98 21.04
C ARG A 97 -33.11 6.71 21.36
N PRO A 98 -33.97 6.20 22.27
CA PRO A 98 -35.18 6.92 22.68
C PRO A 98 -34.78 8.25 23.33
N LEU A 99 -35.40 9.35 22.90
CA LEU A 99 -35.24 10.68 23.49
C LEU A 99 -35.69 10.65 24.97
N ARG A 100 -34.78 10.30 25.89
CA ARG A 100 -35.06 10.44 27.32
C ARG A 100 -34.96 11.91 27.69
N ARG A 101 -36.13 12.49 27.98
CA ARG A 101 -36.31 13.83 28.55
C ARG A 101 -35.38 14.05 29.74
N ALA A 102 -34.86 15.27 29.78
CA ALA A 102 -33.93 15.82 30.75
C ALA A 102 -34.34 15.59 32.21
N GLY A 103 -33.36 15.26 33.05
CA GLY A 103 -33.54 15.23 34.50
C GLY A 103 -32.32 14.69 35.26
N GLY A 104 -31.33 15.55 35.49
CA GLY A 104 -30.56 15.56 36.75
C GLY A 104 -29.24 14.79 36.86
N ARG A 105 -28.21 15.58 37.18
CA ARG A 105 -26.95 15.28 37.90
C ARG A 105 -25.80 14.62 37.15
N THR A 106 -24.74 15.42 37.07
CA THR A 106 -23.33 15.13 36.81
C THR A 106 -22.82 13.91 37.59
N ASP A 107 -22.31 12.93 36.86
CA ASP A 107 -21.17 12.13 37.32
C ASP A 107 -20.39 11.68 36.08
N GLU A 108 -19.15 12.13 35.97
CA GLU A 108 -18.27 11.87 34.83
C GLU A 108 -17.92 10.38 34.78
N LYS A 109 -18.37 9.67 33.73
CA LYS A 109 -17.91 8.31 33.44
C LYS A 109 -16.87 8.34 32.33
N PRO A 110 -15.80 7.53 32.45
CA PRO A 110 -14.63 7.65 31.60
C PRO A 110 -15.01 7.34 30.15
N GLN A 111 -14.52 8.20 29.27
CA GLN A 111 -14.57 8.09 27.83
C GLN A 111 -14.17 6.67 27.44
N ARG A 112 -15.14 5.85 27.03
CA ARG A 112 -14.86 4.55 26.39
C ARG A 112 -14.08 4.88 25.13
N VAL A 113 -12.77 4.73 25.20
CA VAL A 113 -11.95 4.49 24.03
C VAL A 113 -12.62 3.32 23.32
N THR A 114 -13.20 3.59 22.15
CA THR A 114 -13.76 2.56 21.29
C THR A 114 -12.61 1.62 20.95
N ALA A 115 -12.55 0.50 21.68
CA ALA A 115 -11.69 -0.60 21.33
C ALA A 115 -11.96 -0.91 19.86
N LEU A 116 -10.91 -0.93 19.05
CA LEU A 116 -10.98 -1.36 17.65
C LEU A 116 -11.83 -2.63 17.61
N SER A 117 -12.85 -2.65 16.75
CA SER A 117 -13.67 -3.83 16.50
C SER A 117 -12.78 -5.06 16.30
N PRO A 118 -13.17 -6.26 16.76
CA PRO A 118 -12.41 -7.49 16.51
C PRO A 118 -12.01 -7.67 15.04
N THR A 119 -12.82 -7.16 14.11
CA THR A 119 -12.53 -7.12 12.68
C THR A 119 -11.37 -6.19 12.33
N LEU A 120 -11.33 -4.99 12.92
CA LEU A 120 -10.21 -4.05 12.78
C LEU A 120 -8.93 -4.57 13.43
N LEU A 121 -9.04 -5.26 14.58
CA LEU A 121 -7.90 -5.87 15.25
C LEU A 121 -7.30 -7.01 14.41
N TRP A 122 -8.13 -7.85 13.79
CA TRP A 122 -7.68 -8.93 12.90
C TRP A 122 -7.04 -8.39 11.61
N ILE A 123 -7.59 -7.32 11.03
CA ILE A 123 -6.99 -6.65 9.86
C ILE A 123 -5.67 -5.98 10.25
N LEU A 124 -5.59 -5.32 11.41
CA LEU A 124 -4.34 -4.74 11.89
C LEU A 124 -3.27 -5.82 12.16
N LEU A 125 -3.66 -6.96 12.74
CA LEU A 125 -2.75 -8.11 12.91
C LEU A 125 -2.26 -8.65 11.56
N THR A 126 -3.16 -8.86 10.58
CA THR A 126 -2.78 -9.42 9.27
C THR A 126 -2.04 -8.43 8.37
N THR A 127 -2.21 -7.12 8.57
CA THR A 127 -1.45 -6.09 7.86
C THR A 127 -0.07 -5.84 8.47
N THR A 128 0.10 -6.07 9.78
CA THR A 128 1.40 -5.97 10.47
C THR A 128 2.25 -7.24 10.37
N THR A 129 1.68 -8.39 10.02
CA THR A 129 2.43 -9.65 9.80
C THR A 129 3.05 -9.80 8.41
N LEU A 130 3.34 -8.69 7.70
CA LEU A 130 4.24 -8.72 6.54
C LEU A 130 5.71 -8.80 6.99
N ASP A 131 6.02 -9.81 7.81
CA ASP A 131 7.36 -10.43 7.90
C ASP A 131 7.48 -11.58 6.86
N SER A 132 6.41 -11.84 6.10
CA SER A 132 6.38 -12.82 5.01
C SER A 132 6.84 -12.25 3.66
N THR A 133 7.75 -11.27 3.67
CA THR A 133 8.64 -10.99 2.53
C THR A 133 9.80 -11.99 2.43
N GLN A 134 9.97 -12.87 3.43
CA GLN A 134 10.99 -13.93 3.39
C GLN A 134 10.69 -15.07 2.39
N ASP A 135 9.42 -15.35 2.08
CA ASP A 135 9.10 -16.42 1.10
C ASP A 135 9.26 -15.98 -0.36
N LEU A 136 9.18 -14.68 -0.64
CA LEU A 136 9.44 -14.14 -1.98
C LEU A 136 10.94 -13.96 -2.26
N PHE A 137 11.76 -13.73 -1.24
CA PHE A 137 13.22 -13.66 -1.39
C PHE A 137 13.84 -15.01 -1.80
N THR A 138 13.25 -16.13 -1.36
CA THR A 138 13.74 -17.49 -1.68
C THR A 138 13.41 -17.93 -3.12
N LEU A 139 12.40 -17.33 -3.76
CA LEU A 139 12.02 -17.62 -5.15
C LEU A 139 12.84 -16.83 -6.19
N PHE A 140 13.51 -15.74 -5.80
CA PHE A 140 14.31 -14.90 -6.70
C PHE A 140 15.82 -15.19 -6.68
N TYR A 141 16.29 -16.09 -5.80
CA TYR A 141 17.69 -16.46 -5.59
C TYR A 141 18.01 -17.95 -5.84
N SER A 142 17.24 -18.62 -6.70
CA SER A 142 17.54 -20.00 -7.16
C SER A 142 17.72 -20.10 -8.66
#